data_AF-E3HA81-F1
#
_entry.id   AF-E3HA81-F1
#
_cell.length_a   1.000
_cell.length_b   1.000
_cell.length_c   1.000
_cell.angle_alpha   90.00
_cell.angle_beta   90.00
_cell.angle_gamma   90.00
#
_symmetry.space_group_name_H-M   'P 1'
#
loop_
_entity.id
_entity.type
_entity.pdbx_description
1 polymer ?
#
loop_
_entity_poly.entity_id
_entity_poly.type
_entity_poly.pdbx_seq_one_letter_code
_entity_poly.pdbx_strand_id
1 'polypeptide(L)'
;MQINNKKAQLYINSLLQHPLVRQLELVEDQGVKVSTHTYDVLKISEDEMKREFIGLDEYSKTIDVFAIIVGIIIHDISKGSIRINGEKLSHSQMMIKRPDYIIRETEKIMDDIEEETGLKIHDEIRKNVVHIVISHHGKWGKIKPSTKEANIVHKADVYSAKYHRINPIGADEILRHMAEGMQTDEICKKLDCTSGILKDRLKRAKVELGLKSTKQLVNYYGKNKRIPIGDDFFTKRIRETSRLINSVEKVGFRNLIKNSILIKYLDDDKIFE
;
A
#
# COMPACT_ATOMS: atom_id res chain seq x y z
N MET A 1 -11.12 -26.73 -16.27
CA MET A 1 -10.02 -27.38 -15.54
C MET A 1 -9.93 -26.71 -14.20
N GLN A 2 -10.10 -27.44 -13.09
CA GLN A 2 -10.05 -26.86 -11.75
C GLN A 2 -8.56 -26.65 -11.43
N ILE A 3 -8.12 -25.39 -11.38
CA ILE A 3 -6.71 -25.08 -11.16
C ILE A 3 -6.33 -25.52 -9.75
N ASN A 4 -5.28 -26.35 -9.62
CA ASN A 4 -4.75 -26.79 -8.33
C ASN A 4 -3.89 -25.66 -7.75
N ASN A 5 -4.29 -25.09 -6.63
CA ASN A 5 -3.63 -23.94 -6.01
C ASN A 5 -3.45 -24.08 -4.49
N LYS A 6 -3.48 -25.32 -3.98
CA LYS A 6 -3.44 -25.57 -2.54
C LYS A 6 -2.06 -25.27 -1.96
N LYS A 7 -0.99 -25.64 -2.65
CA LYS A 7 0.39 -25.33 -2.24
C LYS A 7 0.62 -23.82 -2.27
N ALA A 8 0.17 -23.14 -3.33
CA ALA A 8 0.29 -21.69 -3.45
C ALA A 8 -0.48 -20.95 -2.33
N GLN A 9 -1.68 -21.41 -1.99
CA GLN A 9 -2.43 -20.89 -0.85
C GLN A 9 -1.71 -21.14 0.48
N LEU A 10 -1.13 -22.32 0.70
CA LEU A 10 -0.33 -22.62 1.89
C LEU A 10 0.86 -21.66 1.99
N TYR A 11 1.63 -21.51 0.91
CA TYR A 11 2.77 -20.60 0.85
C TYR A 11 2.38 -19.15 1.19
N ILE A 12 1.34 -18.62 0.53
CA ILE A 12 0.84 -17.25 0.78
C ILE A 12 0.34 -17.12 2.23
N ASN A 13 -0.29 -18.15 2.77
CA ASN A 13 -0.74 -18.14 4.17
C ASN A 13 0.43 -18.03 5.14
N SER A 14 1.50 -18.83 4.95
CA SER A 14 2.72 -18.77 5.76
C SER A 14 3.42 -17.42 5.60
N LEU A 15 3.54 -16.91 4.37
CA LEU A 15 4.09 -15.57 4.09
C LEU A 15 3.34 -14.47 4.84
N LEU A 16 2.01 -14.50 4.88
CA LEU A 16 1.18 -13.54 5.61
C LEU A 16 1.31 -13.67 7.14
N GLN A 17 1.82 -14.78 7.66
CA GLN A 17 2.15 -14.95 9.08
C GLN A 17 3.59 -14.58 9.41
N HIS A 18 4.45 -14.44 8.41
CA HIS A 18 5.86 -14.10 8.61
C HIS A 18 6.01 -12.84 9.47
N PRO A 19 6.89 -12.83 10.50
CA PRO A 19 7.00 -11.72 11.45
C PRO A 19 7.22 -10.35 10.79
N LEU A 20 8.05 -10.28 9.75
CA LEU A 20 8.30 -9.03 9.01
C LEU A 20 7.07 -8.55 8.22
N VAL A 21 6.26 -9.48 7.69
CA VAL A 21 5.04 -9.12 6.95
C VAL A 21 3.98 -8.60 7.92
N ARG A 22 3.87 -9.22 9.10
CA ARG A 22 2.97 -8.74 10.17
C ARG A 22 3.29 -7.32 10.63
N GLN A 23 4.55 -6.91 10.58
CA GLN A 23 4.96 -5.55 10.96
C GLN A 23 4.41 -4.47 10.02
N LEU A 24 4.05 -4.81 8.79
CA LEU A 24 3.43 -3.85 7.87
C LEU A 24 2.10 -3.29 8.41
N GLU A 25 1.43 -4.04 9.29
CA GLU A 25 0.19 -3.62 9.97
C GLU A 25 0.44 -2.63 11.13
N LEU A 26 1.70 -2.49 11.57
CA LEU A 26 2.12 -1.65 12.69
C LEU A 26 2.89 -0.40 12.24
N VAL A 27 3.30 -0.35 10.98
CA VAL A 27 4.10 0.75 10.43
C VAL A 27 3.21 1.66 9.62
N GLU A 28 3.28 2.96 9.90
CA GLU A 28 2.60 3.99 9.12
C GLU A 28 3.58 4.78 8.25
N ASP A 29 3.08 5.14 7.07
CA ASP A 29 3.72 6.02 6.10
C ASP A 29 2.69 7.06 5.67
N GLN A 30 2.97 8.34 5.93
CA GLN A 30 2.06 9.47 5.66
C GLN A 30 0.67 9.36 6.33
N GLY A 31 0.59 8.68 7.48
CA GLY A 31 -0.67 8.49 8.24
C GLY A 31 -1.57 7.40 7.65
N VAL A 32 -1.01 6.51 6.83
CA VAL A 32 -1.67 5.29 6.34
C VAL A 32 -0.77 4.10 6.66
N LYS A 33 -1.34 3.01 7.17
CA LYS A 33 -0.59 1.77 7.43
C LYS A 33 0.02 1.22 6.15
N VAL A 34 1.25 0.71 6.22
CA VAL A 34 1.91 0.10 5.06
C VAL A 34 1.09 -1.08 4.53
N SER A 35 0.46 -1.88 5.40
CA SER A 35 -0.46 -2.94 4.97
C SER A 35 -1.66 -2.45 4.15
N THR A 36 -2.15 -1.23 4.43
CA THR A 36 -3.23 -0.61 3.67
C THR A 36 -2.75 -0.21 2.29
N HIS A 37 -1.56 0.38 2.19
CA HIS A 37 -0.90 0.66 0.91
C HIS A 37 -0.67 -0.63 0.12
N THR A 38 -0.11 -1.67 0.74
CA THR A 38 0.16 -2.96 0.09
C THR A 38 -1.11 -3.60 -0.49
N TYR A 39 -2.22 -3.57 0.25
CA TYR A 39 -3.50 -4.06 -0.26
C TYR A 39 -4.02 -3.22 -1.43
N ASP A 40 -3.86 -1.90 -1.39
CA ASP A 40 -4.27 -1.04 -2.50
C ASP A 40 -3.45 -1.29 -3.76
N VAL A 41 -2.14 -1.52 -3.62
CA VAL A 41 -1.27 -1.92 -4.74
C VAL A 41 -1.75 -3.23 -5.36
N LEU A 42 -2.17 -4.21 -4.56
CA LEU A 42 -2.80 -5.44 -5.06
C LEU A 42 -4.06 -5.13 -5.88
N LYS A 43 -4.97 -4.33 -5.31
CA LYS A 43 -6.23 -3.98 -5.96
C LYS A 43 -6.04 -3.21 -7.27
N ILE A 44 -5.15 -2.22 -7.28
CA ILE A 44 -4.84 -1.46 -8.50
C ILE A 44 -4.17 -2.36 -9.53
N SER A 45 -3.28 -3.26 -9.11
CA SER A 45 -2.69 -4.26 -9.99
C SER A 45 -3.78 -5.13 -10.61
N GLU A 46 -4.71 -5.67 -9.82
CA GLU A 46 -5.85 -6.44 -10.32
C GLU A 46 -6.68 -5.67 -11.36
N ASP A 47 -6.96 -4.40 -11.09
CA ASP A 47 -7.73 -3.56 -11.99
C ASP A 47 -6.96 -3.25 -13.29
N GLU A 48 -5.63 -3.10 -13.22
CA GLU A 48 -4.78 -2.95 -14.41
C GLU A 48 -4.78 -4.23 -15.25
N MET A 49 -4.63 -5.40 -14.62
CA MET A 49 -4.68 -6.69 -15.31
C MET A 49 -6.02 -6.91 -16.02
N LYS A 50 -7.14 -6.55 -15.37
CA LYS A 50 -8.49 -6.63 -15.96
C LYS A 50 -8.68 -5.67 -17.14
N ARG A 51 -7.94 -4.55 -17.17
CA ARG A 51 -8.01 -3.55 -18.27
C ARG A 51 -7.14 -3.93 -19.46
N GLU A 52 -5.92 -4.40 -19.20
CA GLU A 52 -4.94 -4.68 -20.26
C GLU A 52 -5.28 -5.96 -21.05
N PHE A 53 -6.12 -6.86 -20.51
CA PHE A 53 -6.42 -8.16 -21.11
C PHE A 53 -7.92 -8.39 -21.24
N ILE A 54 -8.34 -9.18 -22.24
CA ILE A 54 -9.73 -9.60 -22.45
C ILE A 54 -10.09 -10.67 -21.41
N GLY A 55 -10.06 -10.30 -20.13
CA GLY A 55 -10.24 -11.20 -19.00
C GLY A 55 -8.94 -11.76 -18.42
N LEU A 56 -9.00 -12.14 -17.15
CA LEU A 56 -7.86 -12.62 -16.36
C LEU A 56 -7.35 -14.01 -16.81
N ASP A 57 -8.16 -14.79 -17.53
CA ASP A 57 -7.85 -16.16 -17.96
C ASP A 57 -6.76 -16.24 -19.04
N GLU A 58 -6.71 -15.28 -19.96
CA GLU A 58 -5.67 -15.19 -20.98
C GLU A 58 -4.39 -14.60 -20.38
N TYR A 59 -4.58 -13.69 -19.43
CA TYR A 59 -3.51 -13.00 -18.75
C TYR A 59 -2.65 -13.93 -17.89
N SER A 60 -3.27 -14.77 -17.06
CA SER A 60 -2.58 -15.71 -16.16
C SER A 60 -1.71 -16.76 -16.88
N LYS A 61 -1.80 -16.84 -18.21
CA LYS A 61 -0.96 -17.71 -19.04
C LYS A 61 0.34 -17.04 -19.49
N THR A 62 0.44 -15.72 -19.38
CA THR A 62 1.52 -14.93 -19.99
C THR A 62 2.37 -14.16 -18.98
N ILE A 63 1.99 -14.24 -17.71
CA ILE A 63 2.62 -13.52 -16.61
C ILE A 63 2.61 -14.37 -15.34
N ASP A 64 3.57 -14.11 -14.46
CA ASP A 64 3.69 -14.82 -13.19
C ASP A 64 2.82 -14.18 -12.11
N VAL A 65 1.55 -14.59 -12.05
CA VAL A 65 0.58 -14.11 -11.04
C VAL A 65 1.11 -14.34 -9.61
N PHE A 66 1.75 -15.49 -9.38
CA PHE A 66 2.35 -15.80 -8.07
C PHE A 66 3.44 -14.79 -7.70
N ALA A 67 4.34 -14.46 -8.65
CA ALA A 67 5.40 -13.49 -8.41
C ALA A 67 4.84 -12.09 -8.12
N ILE A 68 3.76 -11.69 -8.80
CA ILE A 68 3.06 -10.42 -8.52
C ILE A 68 2.50 -10.42 -7.10
N ILE A 69 1.77 -11.45 -6.68
CA ILE A 69 1.17 -11.50 -5.34
C ILE A 69 2.26 -11.46 -4.27
N VAL A 70 3.26 -12.33 -4.35
CA VAL A 70 4.35 -12.40 -3.37
C VAL A 70 5.15 -11.09 -3.37
N GLY A 71 5.53 -10.60 -4.56
CA GLY A 71 6.26 -9.35 -4.73
C GLY A 71 5.52 -8.15 -4.14
N ILE A 72 4.19 -8.05 -4.34
CA ILE A 72 3.37 -7.00 -3.71
C ILE A 72 3.36 -7.15 -2.18
N ILE A 73 3.17 -8.35 -1.64
CA ILE A 73 3.11 -8.54 -0.18
C ILE A 73 4.38 -8.02 0.51
N ILE A 74 5.55 -8.18 -0.13
CA ILE A 74 6.85 -7.86 0.47
C ILE A 74 7.55 -6.61 -0.11
N HIS A 75 7.02 -5.94 -1.14
CA HIS A 75 7.75 -4.85 -1.84
C HIS A 75 8.25 -3.74 -0.90
N ASP A 76 7.46 -3.43 0.12
CA ASP A 76 7.68 -2.34 1.08
C ASP A 76 8.16 -2.85 2.46
N ILE A 77 8.54 -4.13 2.58
CA ILE A 77 8.81 -4.77 3.88
C ILE A 77 9.95 -4.12 4.67
N SER A 78 10.96 -3.61 3.95
CA SER A 78 12.08 -2.92 4.56
C SER A 78 11.67 -1.64 5.29
N LYS A 79 10.48 -1.05 5.04
CA LYS A 79 9.98 0.06 5.87
C LYS A 79 9.83 -0.32 7.34
N GLY A 80 9.52 -1.58 7.63
CA GLY A 80 9.46 -2.12 8.99
C GLY A 80 10.83 -2.50 9.52
N SER A 81 11.57 -3.32 8.79
CA SER A 81 12.86 -3.84 9.26
C SER A 81 13.91 -2.76 9.48
N ILE A 82 13.96 -1.71 8.64
CA ILE A 82 14.84 -0.54 8.81
C ILE A 82 14.63 0.12 10.17
N ARG A 83 13.37 0.27 10.60
CA ARG A 83 13.03 0.90 11.89
C ARG A 83 13.47 0.02 13.06
N ILE A 84 13.26 -1.28 12.94
CA ILE A 84 13.62 -2.25 13.99
C ILE A 84 15.13 -2.37 14.14
N ASN A 85 15.84 -2.38 13.02
CA ASN A 85 17.28 -2.52 12.98
C ASN A 85 18.02 -1.20 13.26
N GLY A 86 17.29 -0.09 13.48
CA GLY A 86 17.88 1.22 13.75
C GLY A 86 18.70 1.78 12.58
N GLU A 87 18.35 1.39 11.35
CA GLU A 87 19.06 1.78 10.14
C GLU A 87 18.88 3.28 9.85
N LYS A 88 19.95 3.95 9.40
CA LYS A 88 19.94 5.40 9.16
C LYS A 88 19.26 5.82 7.86
N LEU A 89 19.18 4.91 6.89
CA LEU A 89 18.62 5.18 5.57
C LEU A 89 17.14 4.82 5.55
N SER A 90 16.30 5.68 4.95
CA SER A 90 14.91 5.31 4.67
C SER A 90 14.82 4.22 3.61
N HIS A 91 13.67 3.55 3.51
CA HIS A 91 13.38 2.57 2.45
C HIS A 91 13.76 3.09 1.05
N SER A 92 13.27 4.27 0.66
CA SER A 92 13.61 4.87 -0.64
C SER A 92 15.10 5.16 -0.82
N GLN A 93 15.81 5.54 0.25
CA GLN A 93 17.26 5.71 0.17
C GLN A 93 17.99 4.37 0.02
N MET A 94 17.51 3.30 0.67
CA MET A 94 18.06 1.96 0.50
C MET A 94 17.85 1.45 -0.93
N MET A 95 16.68 1.66 -1.52
CA MET A 95 16.38 1.30 -2.91
C MET A 95 17.33 1.94 -3.94
N ILE A 96 17.96 3.06 -3.60
CA ILE A 96 18.96 3.75 -4.44
C ILE A 96 20.38 3.30 -4.07
N LYS A 97 20.72 3.35 -2.77
CA LYS A 97 22.11 3.25 -2.30
C LYS A 97 22.54 1.82 -1.95
N ARG A 98 21.59 0.96 -1.56
CA ARG A 98 21.84 -0.39 -1.03
C ARG A 98 20.74 -1.38 -1.47
N PRO A 99 20.49 -1.56 -2.79
CA PRO A 99 19.50 -2.54 -3.24
C PRO A 99 19.82 -3.96 -2.75
N ASP A 100 21.10 -4.32 -2.59
CA ASP A 100 21.51 -5.63 -2.07
C ASP A 100 20.98 -5.94 -0.67
N TYR A 101 20.70 -4.91 0.14
CA TYR A 101 20.03 -5.10 1.43
C TYR A 101 18.61 -5.65 1.23
N ILE A 102 17.88 -5.06 0.28
CA ILE A 102 16.52 -5.40 -0.06
C ILE A 102 16.46 -6.79 -0.72
N ILE A 103 17.44 -7.10 -1.58
CA ILE A 103 17.59 -8.43 -2.18
C ILE A 103 17.73 -9.47 -1.07
N ARG A 104 18.72 -9.32 -0.17
CA ARG A 104 18.95 -10.29 0.90
C ARG A 104 17.75 -10.48 1.81
N GLU A 105 17.03 -9.40 2.14
CA GLU A 105 15.81 -9.49 2.94
C GLU A 105 14.70 -10.26 2.21
N THR A 106 14.51 -9.98 0.92
CA THR A 106 13.53 -10.66 0.07
C THR A 106 13.83 -12.16 -0.05
N GLU A 107 15.08 -12.49 -0.37
CA GLU A 107 15.57 -13.87 -0.48
C GLU A 107 15.38 -14.61 0.84
N LYS A 108 15.78 -13.99 1.97
CA LYS A 108 15.62 -14.58 3.30
C LYS A 108 14.17 -14.90 3.62
N ILE A 109 13.24 -13.98 3.33
CA ILE A 109 11.81 -14.24 3.60
C ILE A 109 11.34 -15.42 2.77
N MET A 110 11.73 -15.53 1.50
CA MET A 110 11.34 -16.67 0.69
C MET A 110 11.94 -17.96 1.26
N ASP A 111 13.23 -17.97 1.63
CA ASP A 111 13.89 -19.12 2.26
C ASP A 111 13.16 -19.57 3.55
N ASP A 112 12.84 -18.62 4.42
CA ASP A 112 12.13 -18.89 5.68
C ASP A 112 10.76 -19.57 5.41
N ILE A 113 10.03 -19.17 4.36
CA ILE A 113 8.74 -19.78 3.98
C ILE A 113 8.91 -21.13 3.28
N GLU A 114 9.92 -21.28 2.42
CA GLU A 114 10.22 -22.57 1.78
C GLU A 114 10.63 -23.62 2.83
N GLU A 115 11.42 -23.24 3.84
CA GLU A 115 11.77 -24.09 4.98
C GLU A 115 10.53 -24.45 5.83
N GLU A 116 9.67 -23.48 6.14
CA GLU A 116 8.45 -23.71 6.92
C GLU A 116 7.46 -24.66 6.22
N THR A 117 7.31 -24.51 4.90
CA THR A 117 6.26 -25.20 4.14
C THR A 117 6.74 -26.45 3.39
N GLY A 118 8.05 -26.60 3.21
CA GLY A 118 8.65 -27.62 2.34
C GLY A 118 8.35 -27.41 0.85
N LEU A 119 7.90 -26.22 0.45
CA LEU A 119 7.54 -25.89 -0.93
C LEU A 119 8.64 -25.05 -1.57
N LYS A 120 9.37 -25.61 -2.54
CA LYS A 120 10.44 -24.90 -3.23
C LYS A 120 9.94 -24.25 -4.52
N ILE A 121 10.11 -22.94 -4.65
CA ILE A 121 9.70 -22.16 -5.83
C ILE A 121 10.73 -22.34 -6.93
N HIS A 122 10.28 -22.42 -8.19
CA HIS A 122 11.20 -22.38 -9.32
C HIS A 122 12.04 -21.10 -9.35
N ASP A 123 13.34 -21.24 -9.64
CA ASP A 123 14.32 -20.14 -9.67
C ASP A 123 13.89 -18.93 -10.53
N GLU A 124 13.19 -19.17 -11.64
CA GLU A 124 12.73 -18.09 -12.54
C GLU A 124 11.68 -17.21 -11.86
N ILE A 125 10.72 -17.83 -11.17
CA ILE A 125 9.68 -17.13 -10.41
C ILE A 125 10.31 -16.37 -9.25
N ARG A 126 11.28 -16.99 -8.58
CA ARG A 126 12.03 -16.36 -7.48
C ARG A 126 12.76 -15.10 -7.94
N LYS A 127 13.46 -15.16 -9.08
CA LYS A 127 14.09 -13.99 -9.72
C LYS A 127 13.06 -12.90 -10.06
N ASN A 128 11.88 -13.28 -10.54
CA ASN A 128 10.81 -12.34 -10.84
C ASN A 128 10.27 -11.65 -9.58
N VAL A 129 10.08 -12.38 -8.46
CA VAL A 129 9.73 -11.79 -7.17
C VAL A 129 10.77 -10.76 -6.72
N VAL A 130 12.05 -11.15 -6.70
CA VAL A 130 13.15 -10.26 -6.30
C VAL A 130 13.17 -9.00 -7.18
N HIS A 131 13.02 -9.17 -8.50
CA HIS A 131 13.03 -8.06 -9.43
C HIS A 131 11.86 -7.10 -9.22
N ILE A 132 10.65 -7.62 -8.99
CA ILE A 132 9.48 -6.78 -8.62
C ILE A 132 9.82 -5.94 -7.39
N VAL A 133 10.35 -6.57 -6.34
CA VAL A 133 10.64 -5.89 -5.07
C VAL A 133 11.71 -4.82 -5.23
N ILE A 134 12.82 -5.08 -5.94
CA ILE A 134 13.91 -4.10 -6.03
C ILE A 134 13.68 -3.01 -7.08
N SER A 135 12.68 -3.19 -7.96
CA SER A 135 12.42 -2.27 -9.07
C SER A 135 11.11 -1.48 -8.96
N HIS A 136 10.27 -1.74 -7.95
CA HIS A 136 8.96 -1.08 -7.82
C HIS A 136 9.03 0.46 -7.71
N HIS A 137 10.16 1.04 -7.30
CA HIS A 137 10.39 2.50 -7.34
C HIS A 137 10.74 3.05 -8.74
N GLY A 138 10.93 2.21 -9.76
CA GLY A 138 11.23 2.63 -11.14
C GLY A 138 12.31 3.72 -11.23
N LYS A 139 11.97 4.87 -11.81
CA LYS A 139 12.93 5.99 -11.98
C LYS A 139 13.43 6.59 -10.67
N TRP A 140 12.77 6.31 -9.55
CA TRP A 140 13.16 6.77 -8.21
C TRP A 140 14.03 5.73 -7.46
N GLY A 141 14.20 4.54 -8.01
CA GLY A 141 15.12 3.51 -7.51
C GLY A 141 16.38 3.39 -8.36
N LYS A 142 17.34 2.56 -7.93
CA LYS A 142 18.52 2.23 -8.74
C LYS A 142 18.18 1.27 -9.89
N ILE A 143 17.25 0.35 -9.65
CA ILE A 143 16.85 -0.68 -10.61
C ILE A 143 15.46 -0.32 -11.17
N LYS A 144 15.31 -0.47 -12.48
CA LYS A 144 14.06 -0.15 -13.19
C LYS A 144 13.27 -1.43 -13.49
N PRO A 145 11.92 -1.37 -13.52
CA PRO A 145 11.11 -2.51 -13.89
C PRO A 145 11.40 -2.89 -15.34
N SER A 146 11.65 -4.17 -15.58
CA SER A 146 11.99 -4.69 -16.91
C SER A 146 11.16 -5.91 -17.33
N THR A 147 10.35 -6.45 -16.43
CA THR A 147 9.37 -7.52 -16.72
C THR A 147 7.96 -6.93 -16.73
N LYS A 148 6.98 -7.66 -17.28
CA LYS A 148 5.59 -7.20 -17.30
C LYS A 148 5.07 -7.04 -15.87
N GLU A 149 5.31 -8.05 -15.04
CA GLU A 149 4.99 -8.16 -13.62
C GLU A 149 5.50 -6.94 -12.86
N ALA A 150 6.80 -6.63 -12.99
CA ALA A 150 7.41 -5.49 -12.33
C ALA A 150 6.81 -4.16 -12.78
N ASN A 151 6.44 -4.02 -14.06
CA ASN A 151 5.80 -2.81 -14.56
C ASN A 151 4.39 -2.60 -13.98
N ILE A 152 3.61 -3.66 -13.79
CA ILE A 152 2.27 -3.56 -13.18
C ILE A 152 2.38 -3.13 -11.73
N VAL A 153 3.25 -3.80 -10.97
CA VAL A 153 3.46 -3.46 -9.55
C VAL A 153 4.00 -2.04 -9.42
N HIS A 154 4.95 -1.62 -10.27
CA HIS A 154 5.45 -0.24 -10.31
C HIS A 154 4.34 0.78 -10.57
N LYS A 155 3.51 0.58 -11.60
CA LYS A 155 2.38 1.47 -11.92
C LYS A 155 1.41 1.57 -10.75
N ALA A 156 1.08 0.43 -10.13
CA ALA A 156 0.16 0.35 -9.01
C ALA A 156 0.71 1.04 -7.76
N ASP A 157 1.99 0.82 -7.42
CA ASP A 157 2.67 1.48 -6.30
C ASP A 157 2.69 2.99 -6.48
N VAL A 158 3.09 3.48 -7.67
CA VAL A 158 3.11 4.91 -7.98
C VAL A 158 1.71 5.52 -7.90
N TYR A 159 0.69 4.81 -8.40
CA TYR A 159 -0.68 5.28 -8.34
C TYR A 159 -1.15 5.39 -6.88
N SER A 160 -0.99 4.33 -6.10
CA SER A 160 -1.38 4.29 -4.68
C SER A 160 -0.65 5.38 -3.88
N ALA A 161 0.68 5.49 -4.05
CA ALA A 161 1.49 6.49 -3.38
C ALA A 161 1.08 7.93 -3.72
N LYS A 162 0.69 8.18 -4.98
CA LYS A 162 0.29 9.52 -5.44
C LYS A 162 -1.13 9.89 -5.02
N TYR A 163 -2.05 8.93 -5.01
CA TYR A 163 -3.50 9.23 -4.95
C TYR A 163 -4.20 8.70 -3.70
N HIS A 164 -3.70 7.62 -3.09
CA HIS A 164 -4.39 6.94 -1.99
C HIS A 164 -3.62 6.93 -0.66
N ARG A 165 -2.37 7.41 -0.62
CA ARG A 165 -1.65 7.75 0.64
C ARG A 165 -2.02 9.13 1.21
N ILE A 166 -3.27 9.54 1.05
CA ILE A 166 -3.77 10.81 1.60
C ILE A 166 -4.45 10.50 2.92
N ASN A 167 -3.92 11.01 4.02
CA ASN A 167 -4.59 10.90 5.32
C ASN A 167 -6.05 11.42 5.18
N PRO A 168 -7.08 10.58 5.49
CA PRO A 168 -8.47 10.84 5.16
C PRO A 168 -9.12 11.97 5.97
N ILE A 169 -8.40 12.61 6.89
CA ILE A 169 -8.93 13.70 7.71
C ILE A 169 -9.33 14.89 6.81
N GLY A 170 -10.60 15.24 6.92
CA GLY A 170 -11.17 16.43 6.31
C GLY A 170 -10.98 17.67 7.19
N ALA A 171 -11.08 18.84 6.57
CA ALA A 171 -11.05 20.10 7.32
C ALA A 171 -12.28 20.25 8.24
N ASP A 172 -13.39 19.55 7.97
CA ASP A 172 -14.61 19.57 8.77
C ASP A 172 -14.42 18.92 10.14
N GLU A 173 -13.69 17.80 10.22
CA GLU A 173 -13.32 17.17 11.49
C GLU A 173 -12.40 18.07 12.33
N ILE A 174 -11.41 18.68 11.68
CA ILE A 174 -10.51 19.65 12.32
C ILE A 174 -11.31 20.84 12.87
N LEU A 175 -12.19 21.43 12.06
CA LEU A 175 -12.97 22.60 12.45
C LEU A 175 -14.01 22.30 13.53
N ARG A 176 -14.52 21.07 13.59
CA ARG A 176 -15.38 20.60 14.68
C ARG A 176 -14.68 20.77 16.03
N HIS A 177 -13.46 20.27 16.15
CA HIS A 177 -12.68 20.40 17.37
C HIS A 177 -12.16 21.82 17.61
N MET A 178 -11.80 22.57 16.57
CA MET A 178 -11.46 23.99 16.73
C MET A 178 -12.65 24.82 17.25
N ALA A 179 -13.87 24.51 16.81
CA ALA A 179 -15.08 25.18 17.30
C ALA A 179 -15.40 24.82 18.76
N GLU A 180 -14.92 23.69 19.25
CA GLU A 180 -14.95 23.28 20.66
C GLU A 180 -13.85 23.96 21.51
N GLY A 181 -13.00 24.79 20.91
CA GLY A 181 -11.92 25.51 21.58
C GLY A 181 -10.61 24.72 21.71
N MET A 182 -10.52 23.54 21.10
CA MET A 182 -9.34 22.68 21.14
C MET A 182 -8.16 23.31 20.41
N GLN A 183 -6.96 23.21 20.99
CA GLN A 183 -5.73 23.73 20.37
C GLN A 183 -5.22 22.78 19.28
N THR A 184 -4.40 23.30 18.35
CA THR A 184 -3.93 22.51 17.19
C THR A 184 -3.21 21.22 17.58
N ASP A 185 -2.44 21.25 18.66
CA ASP A 185 -1.65 20.09 19.11
C ASP A 185 -2.53 19.00 19.72
N GLU A 186 -3.60 19.41 20.40
CA GLU A 186 -4.62 18.50 20.93
C GLU A 186 -5.43 17.87 19.79
N ILE A 187 -5.79 18.65 18.77
CA ILE A 187 -6.47 18.15 17.56
C ILE A 187 -5.58 17.15 16.83
N CYS A 188 -4.29 17.46 16.66
CA CYS A 188 -3.33 16.57 16.02
C CYS A 188 -3.22 15.23 16.75
N LYS A 189 -3.18 15.24 18.09
CA LYS A 189 -3.19 14.00 18.89
C LYS A 189 -4.52 13.25 18.77
N LYS A 190 -5.65 13.95 18.78
CA LYS A 190 -6.98 13.35 18.75
C LYS A 190 -7.31 12.71 17.40
N LEU A 191 -6.89 13.36 16.31
CA LEU A 191 -7.10 12.88 14.95
C LEU A 191 -5.94 12.04 14.42
N ASP A 192 -4.92 11.79 15.23
CA ASP A 192 -3.69 11.09 14.85
C ASP A 192 -3.08 11.62 13.53
N CYS A 193 -2.84 12.93 13.50
CA CYS A 193 -2.31 13.60 12.33
C CYS A 193 -1.22 14.61 12.65
N THR A 194 -0.35 14.86 11.68
CA THR A 194 0.67 15.89 11.83
C THR A 194 0.09 17.30 11.68
N SER A 195 0.75 18.29 12.29
CA SER A 195 0.40 19.70 12.11
C SER A 195 0.47 20.16 10.65
N GLY A 196 1.32 19.51 9.83
CA GLY A 196 1.39 19.72 8.39
C GLY A 196 0.10 19.32 7.67
N ILE A 197 -0.45 18.14 8.00
CA ILE A 197 -1.74 17.67 7.48
C ILE A 197 -2.83 18.67 7.87
N LEU A 198 -2.93 19.02 9.16
CA LEU A 198 -3.92 19.98 9.66
C LEU A 198 -3.87 21.31 8.89
N LYS A 199 -2.68 21.88 8.71
CA LYS A 199 -2.49 23.14 7.98
C LYS A 199 -2.88 23.03 6.50
N ASP A 200 -2.54 21.92 5.85
CA ASP A 200 -2.90 21.68 4.44
C ASP A 200 -4.43 21.60 4.27
N ARG A 201 -5.13 20.84 5.11
CA ARG A 201 -6.60 20.70 5.03
C ARG A 201 -7.30 22.04 5.22
N LEU A 202 -6.91 22.81 6.23
CA LEU A 202 -7.46 24.15 6.46
C LEU A 202 -7.13 25.12 5.32
N LYS A 203 -5.95 25.01 4.71
CA LYS A 203 -5.58 25.83 3.55
C LYS A 203 -6.49 25.54 2.36
N ARG A 204 -6.72 24.26 2.03
CA ARG A 204 -7.59 23.84 0.92
C ARG A 204 -9.03 24.33 1.10
N ALA A 205 -9.60 24.11 2.28
CA ALA A 205 -10.96 24.57 2.58
C ALA A 205 -11.11 26.10 2.50
N LYS A 206 -10.08 26.86 2.93
CA LYS A 206 -10.06 28.32 2.78
C LYS A 206 -10.04 28.75 1.32
N VAL A 207 -9.21 28.10 0.48
CA VAL A 207 -9.11 28.42 -0.95
C VAL A 207 -10.44 28.17 -1.65
N GLU A 208 -11.06 27.02 -1.40
CA GLU A 208 -12.35 26.64 -2.00
C GLU A 208 -13.48 27.62 -1.64
N LEU A 209 -13.49 28.11 -0.40
CA LEU A 209 -14.50 29.06 0.09
C LEU A 209 -14.12 30.53 -0.11
N GLY A 210 -12.96 30.83 -0.70
CA GLY A 210 -12.46 32.21 -0.85
C GLY A 210 -12.19 32.94 0.47
N LEU A 211 -11.89 32.21 1.55
CA LEU A 211 -11.66 32.76 2.90
C LEU A 211 -10.17 33.05 3.15
N LYS A 212 -9.88 34.14 3.88
CA LYS A 212 -8.51 34.61 4.12
C LYS A 212 -7.91 34.08 5.42
N SER A 213 -8.73 33.79 6.44
CA SER A 213 -8.25 33.37 7.76
C SER A 213 -8.93 32.13 8.31
N THR A 214 -8.25 31.42 9.21
CA THR A 214 -8.84 30.26 9.92
C THR A 214 -10.02 30.68 10.80
N LYS A 215 -10.00 31.90 11.37
CA LYS A 215 -11.13 32.45 12.13
C LYS A 215 -12.39 32.59 11.26
N GLN A 216 -12.24 33.05 10.02
CA GLN A 216 -13.35 33.10 9.06
C GLN A 216 -13.88 31.70 8.75
N LEU A 217 -12.99 30.73 8.56
CA LEU A 217 -13.34 29.35 8.27
C LEU A 217 -14.09 28.69 9.46
N VAL A 218 -13.65 28.91 10.70
CA VAL A 218 -14.35 28.44 11.91
C VAL A 218 -15.74 29.09 12.04
N ASN A 219 -15.85 30.40 11.80
CA ASN A 219 -17.15 31.08 11.82
C ASN A 219 -18.10 30.55 10.75
N TYR A 220 -17.58 30.28 9.54
CA TYR A 220 -18.36 29.69 8.46
C TYR A 220 -18.86 28.29 8.84
N TYR A 221 -17.98 27.44 9.38
CA TYR A 221 -18.36 26.11 9.86
C TYR A 221 -19.37 26.19 11.01
N GLY A 222 -19.22 27.14 11.94
CA GLY A 222 -20.17 27.35 13.04
C GLY A 222 -21.60 27.60 12.57
N LYS A 223 -21.76 28.36 11.47
CA LYS A 223 -23.07 28.68 10.85
C LYS A 223 -23.63 27.55 9.99
N ASN A 224 -22.79 26.92 9.17
CA ASN A 224 -23.24 25.98 8.13
C ASN A 224 -23.13 24.50 8.55
N LYS A 225 -22.33 24.20 9.58
CA LYS A 225 -21.96 22.86 10.06
C LYS A 225 -21.37 21.92 9.00
N ARG A 226 -21.06 22.44 7.80
CA ARG A 226 -20.44 21.74 6.68
C ARG A 226 -19.45 22.66 5.98
N ILE A 227 -18.36 22.08 5.51
CA ILE A 227 -17.39 22.76 4.64
C ILE A 227 -16.95 21.82 3.51
N PRO A 228 -16.49 22.36 2.38
CA PRO A 228 -15.83 21.55 1.36
C PRO A 228 -14.52 20.99 1.93
N ILE A 229 -14.29 19.70 1.67
CA ILE A 229 -13.06 18.98 2.05
C ILE A 229 -11.87 19.48 1.21
N GLY A 230 -12.16 19.90 -0.02
CA GLY A 230 -11.25 20.47 -1.02
C GLY A 230 -11.94 20.42 -2.38
N ASP A 231 -11.16 20.55 -3.46
CA ASP A 231 -11.66 20.33 -4.83
C ASP A 231 -12.25 18.91 -4.99
N ASP A 232 -13.03 18.70 -6.06
CA ASP A 232 -13.70 17.41 -6.35
C ASP A 232 -12.71 16.25 -6.42
N PHE A 233 -11.52 16.50 -6.96
CA PHE A 233 -10.47 15.51 -7.09
C PHE A 233 -9.98 15.05 -5.71
N PHE A 234 -9.64 15.98 -4.82
CA PHE A 234 -9.17 15.73 -3.47
C PHE A 234 -10.25 15.07 -2.62
N THR A 235 -11.50 15.53 -2.74
CA THR A 235 -12.67 14.95 -2.05
C THR A 235 -12.87 13.49 -2.45
N LYS A 236 -12.75 13.17 -3.74
CA LYS A 236 -12.83 11.78 -4.23
C LYS A 236 -11.73 10.91 -3.62
N ARG A 237 -10.50 11.41 -3.56
CA ARG A 237 -9.36 10.65 -3.00
C ARG A 237 -9.47 10.38 -1.52
N ILE A 238 -9.86 11.38 -0.72
CA ILE A 238 -10.10 11.16 0.72
C ILE A 238 -11.14 10.05 0.91
N ARG A 239 -12.24 10.07 0.16
CA ARG A 239 -13.29 9.04 0.27
C ARG A 239 -12.79 7.66 -0.15
N GLU A 240 -11.99 7.58 -1.21
CA GLU A 240 -11.38 6.33 -1.67
C GLU A 240 -10.43 5.75 -0.61
N THR A 241 -9.53 6.57 -0.06
CA THR A 241 -8.62 6.17 1.02
C THR A 241 -9.36 5.79 2.29
N SER A 242 -10.40 6.54 2.70
CA SER A 242 -11.22 6.17 3.86
C SER A 242 -11.88 4.80 3.67
N ARG A 243 -12.40 4.49 2.48
CA ARG A 243 -13.02 3.18 2.19
C ARG A 243 -11.98 2.06 2.24
N LEU A 244 -10.78 2.32 1.71
CA LEU A 244 -9.67 1.39 1.72
C LEU A 244 -9.23 1.07 3.17
N ILE A 245 -8.96 2.10 3.98
CA ILE A 245 -8.59 1.94 5.40
C ILE A 245 -9.66 1.15 6.14
N ASN A 246 -10.93 1.56 6.02
CA ASN A 246 -12.05 0.86 6.65
C ASN A 246 -12.15 -0.61 6.22
N SER A 247 -11.81 -0.95 4.98
CA SER A 247 -11.83 -2.33 4.50
C SER A 247 -10.73 -3.14 5.19
N VAL A 248 -9.52 -2.59 5.29
CA VAL A 248 -8.39 -3.24 5.95
C VAL A 248 -8.63 -3.40 7.44
N GLU A 249 -9.22 -2.41 8.11
CA GLU A 249 -9.54 -2.49 9.53
C GLU A 249 -10.66 -3.49 9.85
N LYS A 250 -11.71 -3.54 9.01
CA LYS A 250 -12.85 -4.44 9.24
C LYS A 250 -12.60 -5.89 8.84
N VAL A 251 -12.00 -6.09 7.67
CA VAL A 251 -11.79 -7.44 7.10
C VAL A 251 -10.44 -8.00 7.51
N GLY A 252 -9.44 -7.15 7.72
CA GLY A 252 -8.06 -7.53 8.00
C GLY A 252 -7.24 -7.66 6.71
N PHE A 253 -6.03 -7.09 6.70
CA PHE A 253 -5.09 -7.14 5.58
C PHE A 253 -4.93 -8.56 5.01
N ARG A 254 -4.67 -9.54 5.88
CA ARG A 254 -4.41 -10.93 5.45
C ARG A 254 -5.62 -11.58 4.78
N ASN A 255 -6.81 -11.34 5.29
CA ASN A 255 -8.05 -11.88 4.71
C ASN A 255 -8.34 -11.24 3.35
N LEU A 256 -8.05 -9.95 3.21
CA LEU A 256 -8.18 -9.25 1.93
C LEU A 256 -7.25 -9.82 0.86
N ILE A 257 -5.99 -10.10 1.21
CA ILE A 257 -5.04 -10.78 0.29
C ILE A 257 -5.56 -12.17 -0.10
N LYS A 258 -6.00 -12.99 0.87
CA LYS A 258 -6.51 -14.35 0.61
C LYS A 258 -7.77 -14.37 -0.26
N ASN A 259 -8.60 -13.33 -0.17
CA ASN A 259 -9.82 -13.20 -0.95
C ASN A 259 -9.61 -12.55 -2.32
N SER A 260 -8.36 -12.24 -2.70
CA SER A 260 -8.02 -11.74 -4.02
C SER A 260 -8.48 -12.70 -5.11
N ILE A 261 -9.00 -12.14 -6.20
CA ILE A 261 -9.39 -12.93 -7.37
C ILE A 261 -8.17 -13.61 -8.01
N LEU A 262 -6.96 -13.04 -7.84
CA LEU A 262 -5.72 -13.57 -8.40
C LEU A 262 -5.35 -14.94 -7.83
N ILE A 263 -5.79 -15.25 -6.60
CA ILE A 263 -5.55 -16.56 -5.97
C ILE A 263 -6.13 -17.71 -6.82
N LYS A 264 -7.23 -17.46 -7.55
CA LYS A 264 -7.87 -18.46 -8.42
C LYS A 264 -7.04 -18.82 -9.65
N TYR A 265 -6.03 -18.01 -9.97
CA TYR A 265 -5.20 -18.13 -11.17
C TYR A 265 -3.82 -18.72 -10.88
N LEU A 266 -3.54 -19.08 -9.63
CA LEU A 266 -2.29 -19.72 -9.22
C LEU A 266 -2.33 -21.19 -9.59
N ASP A 267 -1.25 -21.72 -10.15
CA ASP A 267 -1.14 -23.11 -10.61
C ASP A 267 0.08 -23.75 -9.93
N ASP A 268 -0.17 -24.64 -8.98
CA ASP A 268 0.85 -25.25 -8.13
C ASP A 268 1.97 -25.90 -8.95
N ASP A 269 1.62 -26.56 -10.06
CA ASP A 269 2.57 -27.30 -10.91
C ASP A 269 3.46 -26.39 -11.75
N LYS A 270 3.11 -25.10 -11.85
CA LYS A 270 3.95 -24.07 -12.50
C LYS A 270 4.79 -23.29 -11.52
N ILE A 271 4.46 -23.33 -10.23
CA ILE A 271 5.09 -22.48 -9.22
C ILE A 271 6.21 -23.23 -8.51
N PHE A 272 5.97 -24.49 -8.19
CA PHE A 272 6.83 -25.28 -7.31
C PHE A 272 7.50 -26.45 -8.02
N GLU A 273 8.70 -26.81 -7.56
CA GLU A 273 9.43 -28.02 -7.94
C GLU A 273 8.73 -29.34 -7.53
#